data_AF-A0A499V3Z7-F1
#
_entry.id   AF-A0A499V3Z7-F1
#
_cell.length_a   1.000
_cell.length_b   1.000
_cell.length_c   1.000
_cell.angle_alpha   90.00
_cell.angle_beta   90.00
_cell.angle_gamma   90.00
#
_symmetry.space_group_name_H-M   'P 1'
#
loop_
_entity.id
_entity.type
_entity.pdbx_description
1 polymer ?
#
loop_
_entity_poly.entity_id
_entity_poly.type
_entity_poly.pdbx_seq_one_letter_code
_entity_poly.pdbx_strand_id
1 'polypeptide(L)'
;MTRFGAGIRRGVMAADQFTQIANGLFRDSRLSFKAKGICGYISTHVTGWHVTVADLVRVGPDGRDAVRAGLSELQRHGYLIREQLRHDDGTLGDIVYSITDHPAIADAALAQTAGTAFVSAPQAGRASGQGSAVG
;
A
#
# COMPACT_ATOMS: atom_id res chain seq x y z
N MET A 1 -16.05 -47.53 -16.54
CA MET A 1 -14.95 -47.49 -15.55
C MET A 1 -14.12 -46.25 -15.84
N THR A 2 -14.41 -45.12 -15.20
CA THR A 2 -13.73 -43.85 -15.50
C THR A 2 -12.38 -43.84 -14.77
N ARG A 3 -11.31 -44.07 -15.53
CA ARG A 3 -9.92 -43.90 -15.09
C ARG A 3 -9.70 -42.41 -14.87
N PHE A 4 -9.77 -41.94 -13.63
CA PHE A 4 -9.22 -40.63 -13.31
C PHE A 4 -7.70 -40.68 -13.55
N GLY A 5 -7.24 -39.90 -14.53
CA GLY A 5 -5.83 -39.73 -14.85
C GLY A 5 -5.05 -39.14 -13.67
N ALA A 6 -3.73 -39.16 -13.77
CA ALA A 6 -2.83 -38.68 -12.72
C ALA A 6 -3.22 -37.27 -12.23
N GLY A 7 -3.38 -37.12 -10.91
CA GLY A 7 -3.68 -35.86 -10.25
C GLY A 7 -2.41 -35.18 -9.72
N ILE A 8 -2.37 -33.85 -9.79
CA ILE A 8 -1.30 -33.04 -9.19
C ILE A 8 -1.76 -32.58 -7.81
N ARG A 9 -0.94 -32.77 -6.77
CA ARG A 9 -1.11 -32.14 -5.46
C ARG A 9 0.01 -31.12 -5.26
N ARG A 10 -0.34 -29.86 -5.00
CA ARG A 10 0.62 -28.84 -4.58
C ARG A 10 0.77 -28.87 -3.05
N GLY A 11 1.99 -28.74 -2.57
CA GLY A 11 2.27 -28.45 -1.16
C GLY A 11 2.16 -26.97 -0.84
N VAL A 12 2.59 -26.57 0.36
CA VAL A 12 2.71 -25.16 0.76
C VAL A 12 3.59 -24.42 -0.24
N MET A 13 3.09 -23.31 -0.76
CA MET A 13 3.87 -22.45 -1.67
C MET A 13 4.13 -21.11 -1.01
N ALA A 14 5.31 -20.55 -1.28
CA ALA A 14 5.65 -19.21 -0.81
C ALA A 14 4.65 -18.15 -1.29
N ALA A 15 4.04 -18.35 -2.48
CA ALA A 15 3.01 -17.47 -3.04
C ALA A 15 1.82 -17.24 -2.10
N ASP A 16 1.55 -18.18 -1.18
CA ASP A 16 0.46 -18.07 -0.20
C ASP A 16 0.93 -17.47 1.13
N GLN A 17 2.19 -17.02 1.21
CA GLN A 17 2.86 -16.56 2.44
C GLN A 17 3.44 -15.13 2.30
N PHE A 18 3.12 -14.42 1.22
CA PHE A 18 3.48 -13.02 1.05
C PHE A 18 2.36 -12.22 0.39
N THR A 19 2.40 -10.91 0.62
CA THR A 19 1.49 -9.95 -0.01
C THR A 19 2.29 -9.09 -0.97
N GLN A 20 1.83 -9.03 -2.23
CA GLN A 20 2.36 -8.09 -3.20
C GLN A 20 1.57 -6.78 -3.10
N ILE A 21 2.30 -5.67 -2.96
CA ILE A 21 1.72 -4.33 -2.80
C ILE A 21 2.47 -3.37 -3.72
N ALA A 22 1.73 -2.56 -4.47
CA ALA A 22 2.29 -1.52 -5.31
C ALA A 22 3.14 -0.54 -4.50
N ASN A 23 4.34 -0.26 -4.99
CA ASN A 23 5.30 0.64 -4.33
C ASN A 23 4.74 2.05 -4.11
N GLY A 24 3.74 2.47 -4.90
CA GLY A 24 3.09 3.78 -4.77
C GLY A 24 2.57 4.04 -3.37
N LEU A 25 1.95 3.04 -2.70
CA LEU A 25 1.48 3.15 -1.32
C LEU A 25 2.62 3.57 -0.36
N PHE A 26 3.75 2.88 -0.43
CA PHE A 26 4.86 3.13 0.49
C PHE A 26 5.69 4.37 0.11
N ARG A 27 5.62 4.80 -1.16
CA ARG A 27 6.33 5.98 -1.67
C ARG A 27 5.51 7.26 -1.58
N ASP A 28 4.20 7.19 -1.35
CA ASP A 28 3.38 8.40 -1.15
C ASP A 28 3.84 9.14 0.12
N SER A 29 4.34 10.36 -0.06
CA SER A 29 4.83 11.22 1.02
C SER A 29 3.71 11.85 1.84
N ARG A 30 2.46 11.80 1.34
CA ARG A 30 1.29 12.31 2.04
C ARG A 30 0.81 11.36 3.15
N LEU A 31 1.24 10.09 3.10
CA LEU A 31 0.90 9.07 4.09
C LEU A 31 1.96 8.95 5.19
N SER A 32 1.50 8.93 6.43
CA SER A 32 2.27 8.54 7.59
C SER A 32 2.69 7.07 7.52
N PHE A 33 3.83 6.73 8.14
CA PHE A 33 4.25 5.32 8.27
C PHE A 33 3.21 4.46 9.01
N LYS A 34 2.41 5.08 9.89
CA LYS A 34 1.29 4.41 10.55
C LYS A 34 0.22 4.00 9.55
N ALA A 35 -0.26 4.93 8.71
CA ALA A 35 -1.24 4.64 7.67
C ALA A 35 -0.73 3.57 6.69
N LYS A 36 0.55 3.66 6.30
CA LYS A 36 1.21 2.64 5.46
C LYS A 36 1.21 1.26 6.10
N GLY A 37 1.57 1.18 7.39
CA GLY A 37 1.56 -0.08 8.15
C GLY A 37 0.17 -0.69 8.28
N ILE A 38 -0.85 0.14 8.58
CA ILE A 38 -2.25 -0.31 8.66
C ILE A 38 -2.71 -0.86 7.31
N CYS A 39 -2.50 -0.13 6.21
CA CYS A 39 -2.88 -0.59 4.88
C CYS A 39 -2.16 -1.89 4.51
N GLY A 40 -0.84 -1.95 4.74
CA GLY A 40 -0.04 -3.14 4.45
C GLY A 40 -0.48 -4.38 5.23
N TYR A 41 -0.84 -4.22 6.52
CA TYR A 41 -1.38 -5.31 7.32
C TYR A 41 -2.76 -5.78 6.83
N ILE A 42 -3.66 -4.85 6.51
CA ILE A 42 -4.98 -5.22 5.98
C ILE A 42 -4.81 -5.99 4.65
N SER A 43 -3.87 -5.60 3.80
CA SER A 43 -3.56 -6.29 2.54
C SER A 43 -3.08 -7.74 2.71
N THR A 44 -2.67 -8.18 3.91
CA THR A 44 -2.27 -9.59 4.14
C THR A 44 -3.44 -10.55 4.27
N HIS A 45 -4.67 -10.05 4.31
CA HIS A 45 -5.86 -10.86 4.46
C HIS A 45 -6.48 -11.21 3.10
N VAL A 46 -7.21 -12.32 3.05
CA VAL A 46 -7.94 -12.75 1.86
C VAL A 46 -9.11 -11.81 1.56
N THR A 47 -9.52 -11.73 0.29
CA THR A 47 -10.71 -10.98 -0.12
C THR A 47 -11.94 -11.42 0.67
N GLY A 48 -12.75 -10.47 1.13
CA GLY A 48 -13.94 -10.74 1.96
C GLY A 48 -13.62 -10.85 3.45
N TRP A 49 -12.37 -10.64 3.87
CA TRP A 49 -12.03 -10.53 5.28
C TRP A 49 -12.62 -9.26 5.91
N HIS A 50 -13.27 -9.41 7.05
CA HIS A 50 -13.81 -8.29 7.83
C HIS A 50 -12.81 -7.92 8.92
N VAL A 51 -12.39 -6.65 8.94
CA VAL A 51 -11.52 -6.12 9.99
C VAL A 51 -12.19 -4.97 10.72
N THR A 52 -12.21 -5.04 12.04
CA THR A 52 -12.70 -3.95 12.88
C THR A 52 -11.54 -3.11 13.43
N VAL A 53 -11.83 -1.90 13.90
CA VAL A 53 -10.85 -1.09 14.64
C VAL A 53 -10.33 -1.85 15.88
N ALA A 54 -11.19 -2.62 16.55
CA ALA A 54 -10.80 -3.41 17.71
C ALA A 54 -9.79 -4.51 17.34
N ASP A 55 -9.97 -5.15 16.19
CA ASP A 55 -9.02 -6.15 15.69
C ASP A 55 -7.66 -5.53 15.40
N LEU A 56 -7.63 -4.38 14.72
CA LEU A 56 -6.38 -3.66 14.42
C LEU A 56 -5.64 -3.21 15.69
N VAL A 57 -6.36 -2.76 16.72
CA VAL A 57 -5.77 -2.39 18.01
C VAL A 57 -5.19 -3.61 18.74
N ARG A 58 -5.83 -4.78 18.60
CA ARG A 58 -5.40 -6.01 19.29
C ARG A 58 -4.11 -6.61 18.72
N VAL A 59 -3.84 -6.41 17.44
CA VAL A 59 -2.70 -7.03 16.74
C VAL A 59 -1.43 -6.16 16.75
N GLY A 60 -1.52 -4.90 17.17
CA GLY A 60 -0.42 -3.95 17.11
C GLY A 60 -0.22 -3.16 18.40
N PRO A 61 0.88 -2.40 18.50
CA PRO A 61 1.17 -1.55 19.66
C PRO A 61 0.37 -0.24 19.69
N ASP A 62 -0.30 0.10 18.57
CA ASP A 62 -1.05 1.35 18.43
C ASP A 62 -2.41 1.30 19.14
N GLY A 63 -2.71 2.37 19.86
CA GLY A 63 -4.02 2.54 20.51
C GLY A 63 -5.15 2.87 19.53
N ARG A 64 -6.39 2.81 20.03
CA ARG A 64 -7.62 3.05 19.25
C ARG A 64 -7.60 4.35 18.45
N ASP A 65 -7.14 5.45 19.04
CA ASP A 65 -7.14 6.76 18.38
C ASP A 65 -6.10 6.82 17.26
N ALA A 66 -4.94 6.20 17.47
CA ALA A 66 -3.90 6.07 16.46
C ALA A 66 -4.40 5.27 15.24
N VAL A 67 -5.08 4.13 15.48
CA VAL A 67 -5.68 3.32 14.42
C VAL A 67 -6.76 4.11 13.66
N ARG A 68 -7.67 4.78 14.37
CA ARG A 68 -8.72 5.60 13.75
C ARG A 68 -8.16 6.73 12.91
N ALA A 69 -7.12 7.40 13.39
CA ALA A 69 -6.45 8.45 12.65
C ALA A 69 -5.82 7.90 11.37
N GLY A 70 -5.15 6.74 11.42
CA GLY A 70 -4.56 6.09 10.26
C GLY A 70 -5.59 5.66 9.21
N LEU A 71 -6.71 5.05 9.63
CA LEU A 71 -7.80 4.71 8.70
C LEU A 71 -8.42 5.95 8.05
N SER A 72 -8.59 7.03 8.83
CA SER A 72 -9.13 8.31 8.32
C SER A 72 -8.17 8.98 7.33
N GLU A 73 -6.86 8.85 7.56
CA GLU A 73 -5.81 9.32 6.67
C GLU A 73 -5.82 8.56 5.34
N LEU A 74 -5.89 7.23 5.38
CA LEU A 74 -6.02 6.39 4.19
C LEU A 74 -7.26 6.77 3.37
N GLN A 75 -8.39 7.00 4.05
CA GLN A 75 -9.63 7.44 3.40
C GLN A 75 -9.45 8.79 2.69
N ARG A 76 -8.83 9.76 3.36
CA ARG A 76 -8.58 11.10 2.79
C ARG A 76 -7.75 11.06 1.52
N HIS A 77 -6.78 10.14 1.43
CA HIS A 77 -5.88 10.01 0.29
C HIS A 77 -6.35 8.99 -0.78
N GLY A 78 -7.53 8.40 -0.59
CA GLY A 78 -8.15 7.48 -1.55
C GLY A 78 -7.66 6.04 -1.47
N TYR A 79 -6.87 5.69 -0.46
CA TYR A 79 -6.40 4.32 -0.21
C TYR A 79 -7.45 3.45 0.50
N LEU A 80 -8.49 4.06 1.05
CA LEU A 80 -9.56 3.38 1.76
C LEU A 80 -10.92 3.99 1.41
N ILE A 81 -11.91 3.14 1.22
CA ILE A 81 -13.33 3.51 1.18
C ILE A 81 -13.99 2.89 2.41
N ARG A 82 -14.82 3.69 3.09
CA ARG A 82 -15.61 3.26 4.23
C ARG A 82 -17.08 3.29 3.86
N GLU A 83 -17.72 2.13 3.91
CA GLU A 83 -19.15 1.97 3.68
C GLU A 83 -19.83 1.58 4.99
N GLN A 84 -20.88 2.29 5.36
CA GLN A 84 -21.75 1.92 6.48
C GLN A 84 -22.94 1.17 5.87
N LEU A 85 -23.00 -0.14 6.11
CA LEU A 85 -24.13 -0.94 5.69
C LEU A 85 -25.37 -0.55 6.50
N ARG A 86 -26.54 -0.77 5.91
CA ARG A 86 -27.82 -0.68 6.61
C ARG A 86 -28.45 -2.07 6.60
N HIS A 87 -29.11 -2.39 7.69
CA HIS A 87 -29.97 -3.57 7.77
C HIS A 87 -31.26 -3.33 7.00
N ASP A 88 -31.97 -4.42 6.67
CA ASP A 88 -33.23 -4.38 5.92
C ASP A 88 -34.34 -3.61 6.66
N ASP A 89 -34.22 -3.48 7.98
CA ASP A 89 -35.11 -2.69 8.84
C ASP A 89 -34.73 -1.19 8.90
N GLY A 90 -33.72 -0.76 8.15
CA GLY A 90 -33.24 0.62 8.09
C GLY A 90 -32.28 1.01 9.22
N THR A 91 -31.95 0.10 10.13
CA THR A 91 -30.97 0.37 11.20
C THR A 91 -29.53 0.37 10.67
N LEU A 92 -28.62 1.00 11.43
CA LEU A 92 -27.21 1.04 11.09
C LEU A 92 -26.60 -0.35 11.26
N GLY A 93 -26.03 -0.88 10.18
CA GLY A 93 -25.29 -2.14 10.17
C GLY A 93 -23.78 -1.94 10.19
N ASP A 94 -23.07 -2.99 9.79
CA ASP A 94 -21.62 -3.07 9.87
C ASP A 94 -20.91 -2.02 9.02
N ILE A 95 -19.68 -1.69 9.43
CA ILE A 95 -18.78 -0.85 8.63
C ILE A 95 -17.89 -1.78 7.82
N VAL A 96 -17.91 -1.61 6.50
CA VAL A 96 -17.04 -2.29 5.57
C VAL A 96 -15.93 -1.33 5.13
N TYR A 97 -14.70 -1.82 5.17
CA TYR A 97 -13.52 -1.11 4.71
C TYR A 97 -12.99 -1.78 3.44
N SER A 98 -12.90 -1.00 2.37
CA SER A 98 -12.32 -1.44 1.10
C SER A 98 -11.01 -0.69 0.88
N ILE A 99 -9.88 -1.40 0.84
CA ILE A 99 -8.56 -0.80 0.65
C ILE A 99 -8.05 -1.00 -0.78
N THR A 100 -7.16 -0.11 -1.23
CA THR A 100 -6.43 -0.22 -2.49
C THR A 100 -4.98 0.25 -2.29
N ASP A 101 -4.03 -0.32 -3.03
CA ASP A 101 -2.66 0.19 -3.15
C ASP A 101 -2.46 1.08 -4.39
N HIS A 102 -3.51 1.21 -5.21
CA HIS A 102 -3.57 2.01 -6.43
C HIS A 102 -4.76 2.97 -6.37
N PRO A 103 -4.65 4.11 -5.67
CA PRO A 103 -5.70 5.12 -5.69
C PRO A 103 -5.69 5.85 -7.03
N ALA A 104 -6.84 5.97 -7.67
CA ALA A 104 -6.99 6.74 -8.91
C ALA A 104 -6.47 8.19 -8.81
N ILE A 105 -6.56 8.80 -7.61
CA ILE A 105 -6.02 10.14 -7.33
C ILE A 105 -4.48 10.14 -7.37
N ALA A 106 -3.85 9.08 -6.86
CA ALA A 106 -2.39 8.96 -6.88
C ALA A 106 -1.89 8.69 -8.30
N ASP A 107 -2.60 7.87 -9.08
CA ASP A 107 -2.25 7.59 -10.48
C ASP A 107 -2.26 8.86 -11.33
N ALA A 108 -3.27 9.71 -11.16
CA ALA A 108 -3.33 11.01 -11.82
C ALA A 108 -2.16 11.92 -11.42
N ALA A 109 -1.76 11.95 -10.15
CA ALA A 109 -0.63 12.77 -9.67
C ALA A 109 0.74 12.25 -10.18
N LEU A 110 0.92 10.92 -10.24
CA LEU A 110 2.11 10.28 -10.80
C LEU A 110 2.24 10.53 -12.30
N ALA A 111 1.14 10.45 -13.05
CA ALA A 111 1.10 10.77 -14.48
C ALA A 111 1.52 12.23 -14.76
N GLN A 112 1.13 13.18 -13.90
CA GLN A 112 1.53 14.58 -14.01
C GLN A 112 3.02 14.81 -13.70
N THR A 113 3.58 14.06 -12.74
CA THR A 113 4.98 14.20 -12.31
C THR A 113 5.97 13.58 -13.30
N ALA A 114 5.57 12.50 -14.00
CA ALA A 114 6.39 11.85 -15.02
C ALA A 114 6.64 12.73 -16.26
N GLY A 115 5.83 13.78 -16.49
CA GLY A 115 5.99 14.72 -17.60
C GLY A 115 7.06 15.79 -17.39
N THR A 116 7.60 15.95 -16.17
CA THR A 116 8.46 17.10 -15.82
C THR A 116 9.94 16.75 -15.62
N ALA A 117 10.31 15.48 -15.61
CA ALA A 117 11.67 15.07 -15.28
C ALA A 117 12.45 14.62 -16.52
N PHE A 118 13.03 15.59 -17.25
CA PHE A 118 14.43 15.57 -17.73
C PHE A 118 14.76 16.93 -18.37
N VAL A 119 15.28 17.87 -17.59
CA VAL A 119 16.13 18.96 -18.10
C VAL A 119 17.37 19.08 -17.20
N SER A 120 18.48 18.57 -17.78
CA SER A 120 19.89 18.94 -17.58
C SER A 120 20.55 18.80 -16.21
N ALA A 121 21.43 17.79 -16.09
CA ALA A 121 22.61 17.87 -15.24
C ALA A 121 23.72 18.66 -15.96
N PRO A 122 24.47 19.57 -15.30
CA PRO A 122 25.57 20.29 -15.94
C PRO A 122 26.77 19.36 -16.14
N GLN A 123 27.35 19.36 -17.35
CA GLN A 123 28.64 18.71 -17.61
C GLN A 123 29.75 19.51 -16.92
N ALA A 124 30.31 18.96 -15.85
CA ALA A 124 31.54 19.48 -15.25
C ALA A 124 32.69 19.29 -16.24
N GLY A 125 33.20 20.40 -16.79
CA GLY A 125 34.36 20.44 -17.65
C GLY A 125 35.60 19.89 -16.95
N ARG A 126 36.25 18.90 -17.57
CA ARG A 126 37.59 18.44 -17.17
C ARG A 126 38.61 19.47 -17.64
N ALA A 127 39.11 20.28 -16.72
CA ALA A 127 40.36 21.01 -16.88
C ALA A 127 41.32 20.53 -15.78
N SER A 128 42.21 19.61 -16.14
CA SER A 128 43.38 19.29 -15.33
C SER A 128 44.59 19.94 -15.99
N GLY A 129 44.88 21.16 -15.52
CA GLY A 129 46.14 21.84 -15.74
C GLY A 129 47.27 21.22 -14.91
N GLN A 130 48.47 21.45 -15.39
CA GLN A 130 49.76 20.90 -14.97
C GLN A 130 50.15 21.26 -13.52
N GLY A 131 50.93 20.38 -12.89
CA GLY A 131 51.66 20.64 -11.65
C GLY A 131 52.99 19.90 -11.67
N SER A 132 54.06 20.64 -11.95
CA SER A 132 55.45 20.19 -12.03
C SER A 132 56.16 20.32 -10.68
N ALA A 133 57.10 19.39 -10.43
CA ALA A 133 58.30 19.46 -9.60
C ALA A 133 58.21 19.72 -8.08
N VAL A 134 58.90 18.87 -7.30
CA VAL A 134 60.09 19.15 -6.46
C VAL A 134 60.13 18.14 -5.31
N GLY A 135 61.28 17.47 -5.12
CA GLY A 135 61.62 16.73 -3.89
C GLY A 135 62.24 15.37 -4.15
#